data_AF-A0A1R1X145-F1
#
_entry.id   AF-A0A1R1X145-F1
#
_cell.length_a   1.000
_cell.length_b   1.000
_cell.length_c   1.000
_cell.angle_alpha   90.00
_cell.angle_beta   90.00
_cell.angle_gamma   90.00
#
_symmetry.space_group_name_H-M   'P 1'
#
loop_
_entity.id
_entity.type
_entity.pdbx_description
1 polymer ?
#
loop_
_entity_poly.entity_id
_entity_poly.type
_entity_poly.pdbx_seq_one_letter_code
_entity_poly.pdbx_strand_id
1 'polypeptide(L)'
;PKFNGPLSVLKSILKSGGIAGLYKGFGPTLVRESFGTALWFGTYEVICKKYLSNKAEKLAIANNSRSPNGSLIAVPLTKSDIGPTILVIAGGTAGVVYNFCMFPVDVIKSRIQTLDLLGSSRSGLSKSSSSFDVAKALYKQGGIRAFYRGLGVTLLRAFPANASMFLTFEYLSRLFTSLHN
;
A
#
# COMPACT_ATOMS: atom_id res chain seq x y z
N PRO A 1 -19.90 -23.90 15.37
CA PRO A 1 -19.58 -22.46 15.21
C PRO A 1 -18.66 -21.97 16.35
N LYS A 2 -17.35 -21.93 16.12
CA LYS A 2 -16.39 -21.38 17.08
C LYS A 2 -16.48 -19.85 17.02
N PHE A 3 -16.88 -19.22 18.13
CA PHE A 3 -17.04 -17.78 18.38
C PHE A 3 -18.42 -17.18 18.03
N ASN A 4 -19.23 -16.94 19.07
CA ASN A 4 -20.54 -16.28 19.01
C ASN A 4 -20.39 -14.75 19.15
N GLY A 5 -19.48 -14.15 18.39
CA GLY A 5 -19.30 -12.69 18.29
C GLY A 5 -17.95 -12.14 18.75
N PRO A 6 -17.71 -10.83 18.56
CA PRO A 6 -16.38 -10.20 18.73
C PRO A 6 -15.82 -10.35 20.15
N LEU A 7 -16.68 -10.22 21.16
CA LEU A 7 -16.30 -10.38 22.56
C LEU A 7 -15.87 -11.82 22.90
N SER A 8 -16.47 -12.81 22.25
CA SER A 8 -16.09 -14.22 22.44
C SER A 8 -14.72 -14.52 21.82
N VAL A 9 -14.38 -13.89 20.70
CA VAL A 9 -13.06 -13.95 20.07
C VAL A 9 -12.02 -13.29 20.98
N LEU A 10 -12.31 -12.08 21.48
CA LEU A 10 -11.42 -11.35 22.38
C LEU A 10 -11.12 -12.16 23.65
N LYS A 11 -12.17 -12.69 24.30
CA LYS A 11 -12.04 -13.54 25.49
C LYS A 11 -11.23 -14.80 25.19
N SER A 12 -11.40 -15.39 24.01
CA SER A 12 -10.62 -16.56 23.58
C SER A 12 -9.14 -16.23 23.34
N ILE A 13 -8.83 -15.08 22.75
CA ILE A 13 -7.45 -14.63 22.54
C ILE A 13 -6.77 -14.37 23.88
N LEU A 14 -7.42 -13.62 24.77
CA LEU A 14 -6.91 -13.33 26.11
C LEU A 14 -6.71 -14.63 26.92
N LYS A 15 -7.65 -15.58 26.85
CA LYS A 15 -7.54 -16.87 27.55
C LYS A 15 -6.45 -17.78 26.99
N SER A 16 -6.10 -17.66 25.71
CA SER A 16 -5.19 -18.58 25.02
C SER A 16 -3.78 -18.06 24.76
N GLY A 17 -3.56 -16.74 24.86
CA GLY A 17 -2.26 -16.09 24.64
C GLY A 17 -2.03 -14.83 25.47
N GLY A 18 -2.91 -14.50 26.42
CA GLY A 18 -2.81 -13.29 27.24
C GLY A 18 -2.88 -12.00 26.42
N ILE A 19 -2.40 -10.90 27.01
CA ILE A 19 -2.34 -9.58 26.37
C ILE A 19 -1.40 -9.60 25.15
N ALA A 20 -0.29 -10.36 25.23
CA ALA A 20 0.65 -10.53 24.12
C ALA A 20 0.01 -11.17 22.88
N GLY A 21 -1.03 -11.99 23.06
CA GLY A 21 -1.82 -12.57 21.97
C GLY A 21 -2.52 -11.52 21.09
N LEU A 22 -2.87 -10.35 21.64
CA LEU A 22 -3.47 -9.24 20.88
C LEU A 22 -2.48 -8.57 19.92
N TYR A 23 -1.18 -8.63 20.23
CA TYR A 23 -0.11 -8.04 19.43
C TYR A 23 0.51 -9.04 18.44
N LYS A 24 -0.07 -10.24 18.31
CA LYS A 24 0.43 -11.26 17.39
C LYS A 24 0.28 -10.79 15.94
N GLY A 25 1.42 -10.64 15.25
CA GLY A 25 1.49 -10.08 13.90
C GLY A 25 1.70 -8.56 13.84
N PHE A 26 1.95 -7.90 14.97
CA PHE A 26 2.27 -6.47 15.00
C PHE A 26 3.59 -6.14 14.29
N GLY A 27 4.63 -6.97 14.43
CA GLY A 27 5.91 -6.78 13.74
C GLY A 27 5.78 -6.68 12.21
N PRO A 28 5.20 -7.69 11.53
CA PRO A 28 4.88 -7.60 10.11
C PRO A 28 4.00 -6.40 9.75
N THR A 29 3.08 -6.01 10.63
CA THR A 29 2.24 -4.82 10.42
C THR A 29 3.06 -3.53 10.44
N LEU A 30 3.97 -3.34 11.40
CA LEU A 30 4.83 -2.17 11.46
C LEU A 30 5.75 -2.07 10.24
N VAL A 31 6.32 -3.18 9.80
CA VAL A 31 7.14 -3.23 8.58
C VAL A 31 6.30 -2.80 7.38
N ARG A 32 5.08 -3.34 7.26
CA ARG A 32 4.14 -2.98 6.20
C ARG A 32 3.79 -1.49 6.22
N GLU A 33 3.46 -0.91 7.37
CA GLU A 33 3.14 0.52 7.47
C GLU A 33 4.35 1.37 7.12
N SER A 34 5.51 1.09 7.71
CA SER A 34 6.68 1.95 7.60
C SER A 34 7.26 1.92 6.18
N PHE A 35 7.55 0.72 5.66
CA PHE A 35 8.11 0.58 4.32
C PHE A 35 7.08 0.81 3.23
N GLY A 36 5.84 0.40 3.48
CA GLY A 36 4.78 0.62 2.52
C GLY A 36 4.49 2.11 2.33
N THR A 37 4.41 2.87 3.42
CA THR A 37 4.25 4.33 3.34
C THR A 37 5.43 4.99 2.61
N ALA A 38 6.66 4.55 2.89
CA ALA A 38 7.85 5.04 2.18
C ALA A 38 7.80 4.74 0.67
N LEU A 39 7.40 3.53 0.27
CA LEU A 39 7.27 3.16 -1.14
C LEU A 39 6.15 3.92 -1.84
N TRP A 40 5.02 4.14 -1.15
CA TRP A 40 3.90 4.91 -1.68
C TRP A 40 4.35 6.36 -1.94
N PHE A 41 4.84 7.07 -0.91
CA PHE A 41 5.29 8.45 -1.08
C PHE A 41 6.45 8.56 -2.06
N GLY A 42 7.44 7.66 -1.99
CA GLY A 42 8.59 7.67 -2.89
C GLY A 42 8.19 7.52 -4.35
N THR A 43 7.33 6.54 -4.66
CA THR A 43 6.85 6.33 -6.04
C THR A 43 6.02 7.52 -6.52
N TYR A 44 5.12 8.03 -5.67
CA TYR A 44 4.30 9.20 -5.97
C TYR A 44 5.16 10.44 -6.26
N GLU A 45 6.16 10.71 -5.43
CA GLU A 45 7.08 11.83 -5.59
C GLU A 45 7.90 11.74 -6.87
N VAL A 46 8.43 10.55 -7.19
CA VAL A 46 9.23 10.33 -8.40
C VAL A 46 8.41 10.61 -9.66
N ILE A 47 7.16 10.13 -9.71
CA ILE A 47 6.28 10.35 -10.87
C ILE A 47 5.95 11.84 -11.00
N CYS A 48 5.58 12.51 -9.90
CA CYS A 48 5.27 13.93 -9.91
C CYS A 48 6.48 14.79 -10.34
N LYS A 49 7.66 14.53 -9.78
CA LYS A 49 8.90 15.24 -10.11
C LYS A 49 9.27 15.06 -11.58
N LYS A 50 9.20 13.83 -12.10
CA LYS A 50 9.48 13.52 -13.52
C LYS A 50 8.48 14.19 -14.48
N TYR A 51 7.22 14.28 -14.09
CA TYR A 51 6.22 14.99 -14.89
C TYR A 51 6.49 16.50 -14.91
N LEU A 52 6.77 17.09 -13.74
CA LEU A 52 7.07 18.51 -13.61
C LEU A 52 8.35 18.90 -14.38
N SER A 53 9.42 18.12 -14.30
CA SER A 53 10.65 18.40 -15.08
C SER A 53 10.37 18.41 -16.57
N ASN A 54 9.62 17.42 -17.07
CA ASN A 54 9.29 17.33 -18.49
C ASN A 54 8.40 18.49 -18.94
N LYS A 55 7.48 18.95 -18.07
CA LYS A 55 6.61 20.11 -18.35
C LYS A 55 7.41 21.41 -18.31
N ALA A 56 8.32 21.58 -17.35
CA ALA A 56 9.18 22.75 -17.23
C ALA A 56 10.09 22.91 -18.44
N GLU A 57 10.72 21.83 -18.90
CA GLU A 57 11.58 21.82 -20.09
C GLU A 57 10.80 22.23 -21.35
N LYS A 58 9.62 21.63 -21.58
CA LYS A 58 8.76 21.97 -22.72
C LYS A 58 8.33 23.44 -22.71
N LEU A 59 8.00 23.99 -21.54
CA LEU A 59 7.62 25.39 -21.40
C LEU A 59 8.81 26.33 -21.61
N ALA A 60 10.00 25.97 -21.11
CA ALA A 60 11.21 26.75 -21.33
C ALA A 60 11.56 26.85 -22.82
N ILE A 61 11.42 25.74 -23.56
CA ILE A 61 11.61 25.69 -25.02
C ILE A 61 10.54 26.51 -25.73
N ALA A 62 9.26 26.34 -25.38
CA ALA A 62 8.15 27.05 -26.02
C ALA A 62 8.22 28.58 -25.83
N ASN A 63 8.64 29.03 -24.65
CA ASN A 63 8.78 30.45 -24.33
C ASN A 63 10.12 31.05 -24.81
N ASN A 64 10.96 30.28 -25.51
CA ASN A 64 12.31 30.65 -25.95
C ASN A 64 13.14 31.33 -24.84
N SER A 65 12.94 30.88 -23.59
CA SER A 65 13.50 31.53 -22.40
C SER A 65 14.93 31.05 -22.20
N ARG A 66 15.86 31.66 -22.94
CA ARG A 66 17.30 31.43 -22.83
C ARG A 66 17.91 32.37 -21.81
N SER A 67 18.73 31.81 -20.93
CA SER A 67 19.65 32.55 -20.09
C SER A 67 20.70 33.21 -20.99
N PRO A 68 21.27 34.38 -20.62
CA PRO A 68 22.38 35.02 -21.34
C PRO A 68 23.58 34.08 -21.60
N ASN A 69 23.67 32.98 -20.87
CA ASN A 69 24.72 31.97 -20.94
C ASN A 69 24.39 30.84 -21.96
N GLY A 70 23.27 30.94 -22.68
CA GLY A 70 22.78 29.94 -23.63
C GLY A 70 22.04 28.75 -23.02
N SER A 71 22.01 28.61 -21.69
CA SER A 71 21.23 27.58 -20.99
C SER A 71 19.74 27.92 -20.92
N LEU A 72 18.86 26.91 -20.90
CA LEU A 72 17.43 27.12 -20.70
C LEU A 72 17.17 27.60 -19.27
N ILE A 73 16.35 28.64 -19.11
CA ILE A 73 15.92 29.11 -17.79
C ILE A 73 14.91 28.09 -17.24
N ALA A 74 15.19 27.55 -16.04
CA ALA A 74 14.28 26.64 -15.38
C ALA A 74 12.96 27.35 -15.05
N VAL A 75 11.84 26.84 -15.56
CA VAL A 75 10.50 27.32 -15.21
C VAL A 75 10.16 26.78 -13.82
N PRO A 76 9.94 27.63 -12.80
CA PRO A 76 9.59 27.16 -11.46
C PRO A 76 8.16 26.62 -11.49
N LEU A 77 8.02 25.30 -11.58
CA LEU A 77 6.74 24.61 -11.46
C LEU A 77 6.58 24.01 -10.06
N THR A 78 5.38 24.14 -9.52
CA THR A 78 5.01 23.64 -8.20
C THR A 78 4.05 22.45 -8.35
N LYS A 79 3.88 21.64 -7.29
CA LYS A 79 2.91 20.52 -7.28
C LYS A 79 1.47 20.94 -7.60
N SER A 80 1.11 22.22 -7.44
CA SER A 80 -0.18 22.80 -7.86
C SER A 80 -0.38 22.85 -9.37
N ASP A 81 0.70 22.82 -10.17
CA ASP A 81 0.63 22.86 -11.63
C ASP A 81 0.39 21.48 -12.27
N ILE A 82 0.29 20.46 -11.41
CA ILE A 82 0.03 19.07 -11.78
C ILE A 82 -1.49 18.90 -11.88
N GLY A 83 -1.97 18.50 -13.06
CA GLY A 83 -3.39 18.25 -13.27
C GLY A 83 -3.93 17.07 -12.43
N PRO A 84 -5.23 17.04 -12.11
CA PRO A 84 -5.83 15.99 -11.29
C PRO A 84 -5.63 14.58 -11.88
N THR A 85 -5.64 14.44 -13.20
CA THR A 85 -5.44 13.15 -13.89
C THR A 85 -4.08 12.54 -13.63
N ILE A 86 -3.00 13.33 -13.68
CA ILE A 86 -1.66 12.84 -13.42
C ILE A 86 -1.42 12.59 -11.92
N LEU A 87 -2.08 13.33 -11.02
CA LEU A 87 -2.09 13.01 -9.58
C LEU A 87 -2.75 11.65 -9.32
N VAL A 88 -3.89 11.37 -9.97
CA VAL A 88 -4.59 10.08 -9.89
C VAL A 88 -3.71 8.96 -10.43
N ILE A 89 -3.07 9.15 -11.59
CA ILE A 89 -2.16 8.16 -12.16
C ILE A 89 -0.96 7.93 -11.22
N ALA A 90 -0.33 8.99 -10.72
CA ALA A 90 0.81 8.88 -9.81
C ALA A 90 0.43 8.15 -8.51
N GLY A 91 -0.71 8.49 -7.91
CA GLY A 91 -1.22 7.84 -6.70
C GLY A 91 -1.62 6.38 -6.96
N GLY A 92 -2.28 6.10 -8.08
CA GLY A 92 -2.69 4.75 -8.48
C GLY A 92 -1.48 3.84 -8.74
N THR A 93 -0.49 4.31 -9.50
CA THR A 93 0.75 3.56 -9.74
C THR A 93 1.52 3.34 -8.45
N ALA A 94 1.61 4.35 -7.57
CA ALA A 94 2.24 4.19 -6.27
C ALA A 94 1.53 3.15 -5.38
N GLY A 95 0.20 3.09 -5.43
CA GLY A 95 -0.59 2.06 -4.77
C GLY A 95 -0.34 0.66 -5.32
N VAL A 96 -0.15 0.51 -6.63
CA VAL A 96 0.22 -0.79 -7.25
C VAL A 96 1.61 -1.23 -6.79
N VAL A 97 2.59 -0.31 -6.79
CA VAL A 97 3.96 -0.60 -6.32
C VAL A 97 3.95 -0.97 -4.84
N TYR A 98 3.23 -0.23 -4.00
CA TYR A 98 3.00 -0.57 -2.59
C TYR A 98 2.48 -2.01 -2.44
N ASN A 99 1.37 -2.33 -3.12
CA ASN A 99 0.73 -3.63 -2.98
C ASN A 99 1.65 -4.74 -3.47
N PHE A 100 2.38 -4.53 -4.57
CA PHE A 100 3.31 -5.52 -5.11
C PHE A 100 4.49 -5.80 -4.16
N CYS A 101 5.11 -4.75 -3.61
CA CYS A 101 6.26 -4.89 -2.73
C CYS A 101 5.89 -5.41 -1.33
N MET A 102 4.73 -5.00 -0.79
CA MET A 102 4.28 -5.41 0.55
C MET A 102 3.48 -6.72 0.54
N PHE A 103 3.11 -7.24 -0.62
CA PHE A 103 2.35 -8.48 -0.73
C PHE A 103 2.94 -9.67 0.05
N PRO A 104 4.27 -9.93 0.00
CA PRO A 104 4.87 -11.02 0.77
C PRO A 104 4.69 -10.84 2.29
N VAL A 105 4.76 -9.60 2.78
CA VAL A 105 4.57 -9.27 4.19
C VAL A 105 3.12 -9.50 4.60
N ASP A 106 2.16 -9.15 3.72
CA ASP A 106 0.74 -9.41 3.94
C ASP A 106 0.41 -10.90 4.01
N VAL A 107 1.03 -11.71 3.14
CA VAL A 107 0.87 -13.16 3.18
C VAL A 107 1.45 -13.76 4.47
N ILE A 108 2.64 -13.33 4.89
CA ILE A 108 3.23 -13.76 6.17
C ILE A 108 2.33 -13.37 7.34
N LYS A 109 1.85 -12.12 7.37
CA LYS A 109 0.94 -11.62 8.42
C LYS A 109 -0.35 -12.43 8.48
N SER A 110 -1.01 -12.66 7.34
CA SER A 110 -2.24 -13.45 7.25
C SER A 110 -2.02 -14.88 7.73
N ARG A 111 -0.89 -15.50 7.38
CA ARG A 111 -0.53 -16.84 7.86
C ARG A 111 -0.31 -16.87 9.37
N ILE A 112 0.42 -15.91 9.95
CA ILE A 112 0.63 -15.83 11.40
C ILE A 112 -0.69 -15.70 12.15
N GLN A 113 -1.59 -14.84 11.65
CA GLN A 113 -2.90 -14.59 12.27
C GLN A 113 -3.86 -15.79 12.14
N THR A 114 -3.67 -16.64 11.13
CA THR A 114 -4.51 -17.83 10.90
C THR A 114 -3.92 -19.12 11.47
N LEU A 115 -2.65 -19.15 11.92
CA LEU A 115 -2.01 -20.32 12.53
C LEU A 115 -2.79 -20.86 13.73
N ASP A 116 -3.39 -19.99 14.55
CA ASP A 116 -4.18 -20.40 15.71
C ASP A 116 -5.51 -21.08 15.33
N LEU A 117 -6.03 -20.80 14.13
CA LEU A 117 -7.28 -21.35 13.61
C LEU A 117 -7.07 -22.66 12.84
N LEU A 118 -5.95 -22.76 12.10
CA LEU A 118 -5.66 -23.89 11.23
C LEU A 118 -5.14 -25.12 11.99
N GLY A 119 -4.68 -24.94 13.23
CA GLY A 119 -4.08 -25.98 14.05
C GLY A 119 -2.68 -26.37 13.54
N SER A 120 -1.74 -26.56 14.48
CA SER A 120 -0.32 -26.86 14.21
C SER A 120 -0.08 -28.09 13.30
N SER A 121 -1.11 -28.91 13.07
CA SER A 121 -1.04 -30.19 12.35
C SER A 121 -0.97 -30.06 10.82
N ARG A 122 -1.52 -28.99 10.21
CA ARG A 122 -1.51 -28.83 8.72
C ARG A 122 -0.30 -28.07 8.17
N SER A 123 0.37 -27.27 9.00
CA SER A 123 1.48 -26.40 8.59
C SER A 123 2.85 -26.84 9.11
N GLY A 124 2.90 -27.80 10.05
CA GLY A 124 4.13 -28.20 10.74
C GLY A 124 4.73 -27.08 11.61
N LEU A 125 3.97 -26.02 11.87
CA LEU A 125 4.42 -24.84 12.61
C LEU A 125 3.79 -24.77 13.99
N SER A 126 4.60 -24.44 14.99
CA SER A 126 4.15 -24.25 16.38
C SER A 126 3.35 -22.95 16.53
N LYS A 127 2.49 -22.90 17.54
CA LYS A 127 1.65 -21.75 17.93
C LYS A 127 2.47 -20.46 18.18
N SER A 128 3.77 -20.60 18.43
CA SER A 128 4.74 -19.53 18.73
C SER A 128 5.78 -19.28 17.62
N SER A 129 5.51 -19.70 16.38
CA SER A 129 6.48 -19.54 15.28
C SER A 129 6.72 -18.05 14.97
N SER A 130 7.99 -17.66 14.85
CA SER A 130 8.36 -16.30 14.47
C SER A 130 7.96 -15.99 13.03
N SER A 131 7.92 -14.70 12.67
CA SER A 131 7.63 -14.29 11.29
C SER A 131 8.62 -14.88 10.29
N PHE A 132 9.87 -15.10 10.71
CA PHE A 132 10.91 -15.76 9.93
C PHE A 132 10.64 -17.25 9.73
N ASP A 133 10.13 -17.95 10.73
CA ASP A 133 9.81 -19.38 10.63
C ASP A 133 8.66 -19.60 9.66
N VAL A 134 7.65 -18.72 9.69
CA VAL A 134 6.54 -18.71 8.74
C VAL A 134 7.04 -18.45 7.33
N ALA A 135 7.91 -17.45 7.14
CA ALA A 135 8.49 -17.17 5.83
C ALA A 135 9.30 -18.36 5.29
N LYS A 136 10.15 -18.98 6.14
CA LYS A 136 10.95 -20.15 5.76
C LYS A 136 10.08 -21.35 5.40
N ALA A 137 9.01 -21.61 6.15
CA ALA A 137 8.07 -22.68 5.85
C ALA A 137 7.30 -22.42 4.55
N LEU A 138 6.87 -21.18 4.32
CA LEU A 138 6.18 -20.79 3.10
C LEU A 138 7.08 -20.97 1.87
N TYR A 139 8.35 -20.61 1.99
CA TYR A 139 9.35 -20.83 0.94
C TYR A 139 9.58 -22.32 0.67
N LYS A 140 9.64 -23.16 1.72
CA LYS A 140 9.76 -24.63 1.54
C LYS A 140 8.53 -25.26 0.87
N GLN A 141 7.33 -24.71 1.07
CA GLN A 141 6.08 -25.26 0.52
C GLN A 141 5.86 -24.94 -0.96
N GLY A 142 6.34 -23.80 -1.45
CA GLY A 142 6.06 -23.39 -2.84
C GLY A 142 6.95 -22.27 -3.38
N GLY A 143 8.11 -22.06 -2.76
CA GLY A 143 9.09 -21.06 -3.15
C GLY A 143 8.53 -19.64 -3.15
N ILE A 144 9.05 -18.81 -4.06
CA ILE A 144 8.66 -17.40 -4.20
C ILE A 144 7.18 -17.24 -4.58
N ARG A 145 6.61 -18.18 -5.36
CA ARG A 145 5.20 -18.12 -5.81
C ARG A 145 4.23 -18.21 -4.64
N ALA A 146 4.59 -18.88 -3.55
CA ALA A 146 3.76 -18.97 -2.37
C ALA A 146 3.53 -17.60 -1.70
N PHE A 147 4.49 -16.66 -1.81
CA PHE A 147 4.37 -15.30 -1.29
C PHE A 147 3.48 -14.40 -2.15
N TYR A 148 3.26 -14.73 -3.43
CA TYR A 148 2.43 -13.97 -4.35
C TYR A 148 1.08 -14.62 -4.65
N ARG A 149 0.76 -15.72 -3.96
CA ARG A 149 -0.51 -16.44 -4.12
C ARG A 149 -1.66 -15.58 -3.59
N GLY A 150 -2.41 -14.97 -4.51
CA GLY A 150 -3.53 -14.07 -4.21
C GLY A 150 -3.37 -12.64 -4.72
N LEU A 151 -2.20 -12.28 -5.27
CA LEU A 151 -1.93 -10.91 -5.77
C LEU A 151 -2.98 -10.47 -6.79
N GLY A 152 -3.38 -11.36 -7.71
CA GLY A 152 -4.41 -11.06 -8.71
C GLY A 152 -5.76 -10.66 -8.11
N VAL A 153 -6.20 -11.33 -7.03
CA VAL A 153 -7.45 -10.98 -6.33
C VAL A 153 -7.31 -9.62 -5.62
N THR A 154 -6.15 -9.35 -5.02
CA THR A 154 -5.88 -8.06 -4.38
C THR A 154 -5.85 -6.92 -5.39
N LEU A 155 -5.24 -7.11 -6.56
CA LEU A 155 -5.22 -6.13 -7.64
C LEU A 155 -6.64 -5.92 -8.23
N LEU A 156 -7.38 -7.01 -8.44
CA LEU A 156 -8.77 -6.97 -8.90
C LEU A 156 -9.69 -6.21 -7.92
N ARG A 157 -9.47 -6.37 -6.60
CA ARG A 157 -10.20 -5.63 -5.55
C ARG A 157 -9.75 -4.17 -5.44
N ALA A 158 -8.46 -3.91 -5.62
CA ALA A 158 -7.89 -2.58 -5.46
C ALA A 158 -8.45 -1.59 -6.50
N PHE A 159 -8.73 -2.06 -7.72
CA PHE A 159 -9.22 -1.19 -8.78
C PHE A 159 -10.62 -0.60 -8.49
N PRO A 160 -11.67 -1.39 -8.18
CA PRO A 160 -12.98 -0.84 -7.78
C PRO A 160 -12.91 -0.01 -6.50
N ALA A 161 -12.14 -0.45 -5.50
CA ALA A 161 -12.03 0.28 -4.24
C ALA A 161 -11.42 1.66 -4.42
N ASN A 162 -10.34 1.77 -5.21
CA ASN A 162 -9.71 3.05 -5.52
C ASN A 162 -10.63 3.91 -6.41
N ALA A 163 -11.33 3.31 -7.38
CA ALA A 163 -12.29 4.02 -8.23
C ALA A 163 -13.43 4.65 -7.40
N SER A 164 -14.03 3.88 -6.48
CA SER A 164 -15.08 4.39 -5.58
C SER A 164 -14.56 5.53 -4.70
N MET A 165 -13.36 5.41 -4.13
CA MET A 165 -12.75 6.46 -3.31
C MET A 165 -12.60 7.78 -4.09
N PHE A 166 -12.09 7.73 -5.33
CA PHE A 166 -11.96 8.93 -6.17
C PHE A 166 -13.32 9.52 -6.58
N LEU A 167 -14.29 8.67 -6.90
CA LEU A 167 -15.66 9.09 -7.23
C LEU A 167 -16.32 9.82 -6.06
N THR A 168 -16.18 9.26 -4.85
CA THR A 168 -16.67 9.90 -3.62
C THR A 168 -15.96 11.22 -3.35
N PHE A 169 -14.63 11.27 -3.48
CA PHE A 169 -13.87 12.51 -3.27
C PHE A 169 -14.27 13.62 -4.25
N GLU A 170 -14.42 13.30 -5.54
CA GLU A 170 -14.81 14.25 -6.57
C GLU A 170 -16.24 14.76 -6.35
N TYR A 171 -17.16 13.86 -6.00
CA TYR A 171 -18.53 14.22 -5.67
C TYR A 171 -18.58 15.16 -4.46
N LEU A 172 -17.87 14.83 -3.38
CA LEU A 172 -17.82 15.66 -2.18
C LEU A 172 -17.19 17.03 -2.45
N SER A 173 -16.10 17.06 -3.21
CA SER A 173 -15.39 18.31 -3.54
C SER A 173 -16.29 19.25 -4.32
N ARG A 174 -17.02 18.74 -5.33
CA ARG A 174 -17.98 19.53 -6.12
C ARG A 174 -19.14 20.05 -5.27
N LEU A 175 -19.66 19.21 -4.38
CA LEU A 175 -20.76 19.58 -3.49
C LEU A 175 -20.31 20.69 -2.52
N PHE A 176 -19.11 20.57 -1.96
CA PHE A 176 -18.56 21.59 -1.05
C PHE A 176 -18.29 22.91 -1.77
N THR A 177 -17.73 22.89 -2.99
CA THR A 177 -17.56 24.11 -3.81
C THR A 177 -18.90 24.74 -4.20
N SER A 178 -19.94 23.93 -4.45
CA SER A 178 -21.28 24.43 -4.76
C SER A 178 -22.01 25.03 -3.55
N LEU A 179 -21.60 24.71 -2.32
CA LEU A 179 -22.17 25.28 -1.09
C LEU A 179 -21.45 26.56 -0.64
N HIS A 180 -20.24 26.82 -1.16
CA HIS A 180 -19.40 27.96 -0.78
C HIS A 180 -19.36 29.09 -1.84
N ASN A 181 -20.03 28.88 -2.98
CA ASN A 181 -20.35 29.91 -3.99
C ASN A 181 -21.84 30.28 -3.87
#